data_AF-A0A940L7V6-F1
#
_entry.id   AF-A0A940L7V6-F1
#
_cell.length_a   1.000
_cell.length_b   1.000
_cell.length_c   1.000
_cell.angle_alpha   90.00
_cell.angle_beta   90.00
_cell.angle_gamma   90.00
#
_symmetry.space_group_name_H-M   'P 1'
#
loop_
_entity.id
_entity.type
_entity.pdbx_description
1 polymer ?
#
loop_
_entity_poly.entity_id
_entity_poly.type
_entity_poly.pdbx_seq_one_letter_code
_entity_poly.pdbx_strand_id
1 'polypeptide(L)' 'MACDLLRTEGQNVSSVAEAIGYESESAFSVAFKRVIKCRPGQYQRQSALR' A
#
# COMPACT_ATOMS: atom_id res chain seq x y z
N MET A 1 7.17 4.13 -6.84
CA MET A 1 7.21 2.96 -5.90
C MET A 1 5.85 2.78 -5.25
N ALA A 2 5.55 1.62 -4.64
CA ALA A 2 4.24 1.37 -3.99
C ALA A 2 3.89 2.40 -2.90
N CYS A 3 4.91 2.94 -2.20
CA CYS A 3 4.72 4.01 -1.21
C CYS A 3 4.14 5.31 -1.81
N ASP A 4 4.50 5.65 -3.05
CA ASP A 4 4.04 6.88 -3.71
C ASP A 4 2.57 6.76 -4.10
N LEU A 5 2.19 5.56 -4.59
CA LEU A 5 0.80 5.23 -4.92
C LEU A 5 -0.09 5.28 -3.66
N LEU A 6 0.38 4.71 -2.54
CA LEU A 6 -0.35 4.72 -1.27
C LEU A 6 -0.50 6.12 -0.62
N ARG A 7 0.30 7.11 -1.02
CA ARG A 7 0.18 8.50 -0.57
C ARG A 7 -0.83 9.30 -1.37
N THR A 8 -1.23 8.80 -2.54
CA THR A 8 -2.24 9.46 -3.36
C THR A 8 -3.60 9.26 -2.69
N GLU A 9 -4.28 10.37 -2.36
CA GLU A 9 -5.61 10.30 -1.76
C GLU A 9 -6.57 9.51 -2.66
N GLY A 10 -7.41 8.67 -2.03
CA GLY A 10 -8.44 7.89 -2.72
C GLY A 10 -7.98 6.58 -3.37
N GLN A 11 -6.68 6.24 -3.39
CA GLN A 11 -6.26 4.92 -3.89
C GLN A 11 -6.45 3.82 -2.83
N ASN A 12 -7.24 2.80 -3.14
CA ASN A 12 -7.35 1.63 -2.27
C ASN A 12 -6.11 0.73 -2.40
N VAL A 13 -5.72 0.06 -1.32
CA VAL A 13 -4.58 -0.86 -1.25
C VAL A 13 -4.69 -1.97 -2.30
N SER A 14 -5.90 -2.50 -2.56
CA SER A 14 -6.13 -3.47 -3.65
C SER A 14 -5.75 -2.92 -5.02
N SER A 15 -6.15 -1.70 -5.36
CA SER A 15 -5.83 -1.09 -6.64
C SER A 15 -4.32 -0.84 -6.80
N VAL A 16 -3.63 -0.47 -5.72
CA VAL A 16 -2.17 -0.35 -5.71
C VAL A 16 -1.50 -1.71 -5.91
N ALA A 17 -2.02 -2.76 -5.29
CA ALA A 17 -1.52 -4.12 -5.43
C ALA A 17 -1.64 -4.61 -6.89
N GLU A 18 -2.81 -4.43 -7.50
CA GLU A 18 -3.07 -4.78 -8.90
C GLU A 18 -2.17 -3.99 -9.86
N ALA A 19 -2.03 -2.68 -9.66
CA ALA A 19 -1.23 -1.80 -10.53
C ALA A 19 0.26 -2.17 -10.59
N ILE A 20 0.79 -2.85 -9.58
CA ILE A 20 2.20 -3.28 -9.51
C ILE A 20 2.36 -4.80 -9.67
N GLY A 21 1.29 -5.51 -10.08
CA GLY A 21 1.34 -6.91 -10.49
C GLY A 21 1.12 -7.94 -9.37
N TYR A 22 0.55 -7.56 -8.23
CA TYR A 22 0.11 -8.52 -7.22
C TYR A 22 -1.34 -8.97 -7.50
N GLU A 23 -1.54 -10.28 -7.48
CA GLU A 23 -2.85 -10.91 -7.66
C GLU A 23 -3.82 -10.67 -6.47
N SER A 24 -3.31 -10.20 -5.33
CA SER A 24 -4.14 -9.86 -4.18
C SER A 24 -3.52 -8.81 -3.28
N GLU A 25 -4.39 -8.05 -2.61
CA GLU A 25 -4.02 -7.13 -1.52
C GLU A 25 -3.25 -7.84 -0.40
N SER A 26 -3.61 -9.08 -0.08
CA SER A 26 -2.96 -9.87 0.96
C SER A 26 -1.51 -10.20 0.62
N ALA A 27 -1.24 -10.63 -0.62
CA ALA A 27 0.13 -10.91 -1.08
C ALA A 27 0.98 -9.64 -1.07
N PHE A 28 0.42 -8.53 -1.56
CA PHE A 28 1.05 -7.21 -1.49
C PHE A 28 1.33 -6.79 -0.04
N SER A 29 0.35 -6.89 0.85
CA SER A 29 0.48 -6.48 2.25
C SER A 29 1.58 -7.24 3.00
N VAL A 30 1.75 -8.53 2.71
CA VAL A 30 2.85 -9.33 3.27
C VAL A 30 4.20 -8.84 2.76
N ALA A 31 4.34 -8.66 1.45
CA ALA A 31 5.58 -8.19 0.83
C ALA A 31 5.94 -6.77 1.32
N PHE A 32 4.97 -5.86 1.30
CA PHE A 32 5.12 -4.49 1.76
C PHE A 32 5.55 -4.42 3.22
N LYS A 33 4.90 -5.19 4.12
CA LYS A 33 5.26 -5.23 5.54
C LYS A 33 6.70 -5.75 5.76
N ARG A 34 7.18 -6.70 4.95
CA ARG A 34 8.56 -7.22 5.07
C ARG A 34 9.60 -6.13 4.81
N VAL A 35 9.34 -5.27 3.81
CA VAL A 35 10.24 -4.21 3.37
C VAL A 35 10.08 -2.94 4.21
N ILE A 36 8.85 -2.44 4.35
CA ILE A 36 8.52 -1.14 4.95
C ILE A 36 8.26 -1.24 6.48
N LYS A 37 8.13 -2.47 7.02
CA LYS A 37 7.89 -2.77 8.45
C LYS A 37 6.54 -2.30 9.00
N CYS A 38 5.64 -1.77 8.17
CA CYS A 38 4.26 -1.45 8.52
C CYS A 38 3.28 -1.95 7.44
N ARG A 39 1.98 -2.01 7.75
CA ARG A 39 0.95 -2.41 6.78
C ARG A 39 0.64 -1.27 5.80
N PRO A 40 0.29 -1.55 4.53
CA PRO A 40 -0.06 -0.51 3.55
C PRO A 40 -1.15 0.46 4.02
N GLY A 41 -2.25 -0.04 4.58
CA GLY A 41 -3.33 0.81 5.11
C GLY A 41 -2.90 1.68 6.29
N GLN A 42 -1.98 1.20 7.13
CA GLN A 42 -1.39 2.00 8.22
C GLN A 42 -0.48 3.10 7.67
N TYR A 43 0.25 2.82 6.60
CA TYR A 43 1.10 3.79 5.90
C TYR A 43 0.27 4.89 5.23
N GLN A 44 -0.82 4.51 4.57
CA GLN A 44 -1.78 5.43 3.97
C GLN A 44 -2.43 6.35 5.02
N ARG A 45 -2.92 5.78 6.13
CA ARG A 45 -3.56 6.57 7.20
C ARG A 45 -2.62 7.58 7.86
N GLN A 46 -1.35 7.24 8.02
CA GLN A 46 -0.34 8.20 8.50
C GLN A 46 -0.06 9.33 7.51
N SER A 47 -0.25 9.07 6.22
CA SER A 47 -0.04 10.07 5.17
C SER A 47 -1.24 11.03 5.05
N ALA A 48 -2.47 10.55 5.28
CA ALA A 48 -3.69 11.37 5.27
C ALA A 48 -3.91 12.22 6.54
N LEU A 49 -3.10 12.04 7.58
CA LEU A 49 -3.14 12.83 8.83
C LEU A 49 -2.17 14.04 8.78
N ARG A 50 -1.60 14.35 7.62
CA ARG A 50 -0.74 15.53 7.39
C ARG A 50 -1.50 16.58 6.61
#